data_AF-A0A7K2J2B4-F1
#
_entry.id   AF-A0A7K2J2B4-F1
#
_cell.length_a   1.000
_cell.length_b   1.000
_cell.length_c   1.000
_cell.angle_alpha   90.00
_cell.angle_beta   90.00
_cell.angle_gamma   90.00
#
_symmetry.space_group_name_H-M   'P 1'
#
loop_
_entity.id
_entity.type
_entity.pdbx_description
1 polymer ?
#
loop_
_entity_poly.entity_id
_entity_poly.type
_entity_poly.pdbx_seq_one_letter_code
_entity_poly.pdbx_strand_id
1 'polypeptide(L)'
;RPRRKRRSGKIAQRIVPFDLHPVALREELIELGDLFRAYQQRPEPDLVELSELHSRKAKAFRTWAEVTGETELRLEAERAEQAAAAALLQHQQRTGQSPAGDGQVTSRLLPGLTQWDHARAILAHVAEHTPVPGAEARLLAVLLTLRSALTGTGNLVGQDVRGLPLTDPEELIGRLVESGWLSFPGTVEELLASRPESPTPITIPSLMPGEDGPGPFVFGRKTRPKLSGWAQRVVGDKKLRKKKTGADVRLLALALAVRTSADGRLGADGEGVEVEPLASWCCVEPEGLEALVEQLTVADWLTDAEFAADGLLRGRLTERVLPVSCPLA
;
A
#
# COMPACT_ATOMS: atom_id res chain seq x y z
N ARG A 1 35.00 43.07 -33.93
CA ARG A 1 34.02 42.08 -33.40
C ARG A 1 33.35 42.69 -32.17
N PRO A 2 32.02 42.85 -32.12
CA PRO A 2 31.39 43.42 -30.95
C PRO A 2 31.55 42.44 -29.77
N ARG A 3 32.04 42.94 -28.63
CA ARG A 3 32.13 42.18 -27.38
C ARG A 3 30.70 41.84 -26.93
N ARG A 4 30.29 40.57 -27.10
CA ARG A 4 29.04 40.02 -26.56
C ARG A 4 28.97 40.39 -25.07
N LYS A 5 27.90 41.07 -24.64
CA LYS A 5 27.68 41.45 -23.23
C LYS A 5 27.87 40.22 -22.35
N ARG A 6 28.76 40.33 -21.35
CA ARG A 6 29.10 39.27 -20.40
C ARG A 6 27.86 38.94 -19.57
N ARG A 7 27.25 37.78 -19.80
CA ARG A 7 26.06 37.33 -19.08
C ARG A 7 26.50 36.66 -17.78
N SER A 8 26.31 37.34 -16.65
CA SER A 8 26.45 36.76 -15.31
C SER A 8 25.06 36.30 -14.84
N GLY A 9 24.98 35.14 -14.20
CA GLY A 9 23.71 34.65 -13.66
C GLY A 9 23.87 33.95 -12.32
N LYS A 10 22.73 33.78 -11.66
CA LYS A 10 22.60 33.14 -10.36
C LYS A 10 21.50 32.09 -10.44
N ILE A 11 21.77 30.90 -9.90
CA ILE A 11 20.80 29.82 -9.73
C ILE A 11 20.76 29.41 -8.26
N ALA A 12 19.56 29.35 -7.68
CA ALA A 12 19.37 29.24 -6.24
C ALA A 12 20.19 30.29 -5.47
N GLN A 13 21.17 29.87 -4.66
CA GLN A 13 22.08 30.77 -3.94
C GLN A 13 23.49 30.86 -4.55
N ARG A 14 23.78 30.15 -5.65
CA ARG A 14 25.11 30.10 -6.26
C ARG A 14 25.25 31.06 -7.44
N ILE A 15 26.39 31.74 -7.49
CA ILE A 15 26.81 32.54 -8.65
C ILE A 15 27.42 31.57 -9.65
N VAL A 16 26.98 31.63 -10.91
CA VAL A 16 27.55 30.80 -11.99
C VAL A 16 28.91 31.38 -12.39
N PRO A 17 30.03 30.62 -12.28
CA PRO A 17 31.36 31.11 -12.62
C PRO A 17 31.44 31.54 -14.08
N PHE A 18 32.08 32.68 -14.32
CA PHE A 18 32.15 33.26 -15.65
C PHE A 18 32.99 32.42 -16.63
N ASP A 19 33.98 31.71 -16.09
CA ASP A 19 34.93 30.82 -16.76
C ASP A 19 34.49 29.36 -16.72
N LEU A 20 33.27 29.06 -16.25
CA LEU A 20 32.73 27.71 -16.31
C LEU A 20 32.65 27.24 -17.77
N HIS A 21 33.28 26.10 -18.02
CA HIS A 21 33.24 25.35 -19.27
C HIS A 21 32.65 23.96 -19.02
N PRO A 22 31.93 23.37 -19.99
CA PRO A 22 31.62 23.90 -21.31
C PRO A 22 30.68 25.11 -21.25
N VAL A 23 30.79 26.03 -22.23
CA VAL A 23 29.96 27.26 -22.27
C VAL A 23 28.47 26.94 -22.26
N ALA A 24 28.06 25.82 -22.88
CA ALA A 24 26.69 25.34 -22.87
C ALA A 24 26.14 25.08 -21.45
N LEU A 25 26.95 24.51 -20.55
CA LEU A 25 26.56 24.32 -19.15
C LEU A 25 26.36 25.66 -18.44
N ARG A 26 27.27 26.61 -18.67
CA ARG A 26 27.16 27.96 -18.11
C ARG A 26 25.89 28.66 -18.58
N GLU A 27 25.57 28.57 -19.87
CA GLU A 27 24.34 29.16 -20.43
C GLU A 27 23.08 28.51 -19.84
N GLU A 28 23.04 27.18 -19.72
CA GLU A 28 21.93 26.44 -19.10
C GLU A 28 21.72 26.84 -17.63
N LEU A 29 22.78 26.99 -16.84
CA LEU A 29 22.67 27.40 -15.43
C LEU A 29 22.13 28.82 -15.26
N ILE A 30 22.52 29.74 -16.16
CA ILE A 30 22.00 31.11 -16.18
C ILE A 30 20.52 31.10 -16.55
N GLU A 31 20.17 30.37 -17.61
CA GLU A 31 18.79 30.23 -18.09
C GLU A 31 17.88 29.61 -17.02
N LEU A 32 18.30 28.53 -16.38
CA LEU A 32 17.55 27.90 -15.29
C LEU A 32 17.32 28.86 -14.13
N GLY A 33 18.32 29.69 -13.80
CA GLY A 33 18.16 30.75 -12.80
C GLY A 33 17.05 31.75 -13.17
N ASP A 34 16.96 32.14 -14.44
CA ASP A 34 15.92 33.03 -14.96
C ASP A 34 14.55 32.34 -14.98
N LEU A 35 14.48 31.07 -15.40
CA LEU A 35 13.24 30.28 -15.44
C LEU A 35 12.65 30.05 -14.03
N PHE A 36 13.47 29.71 -13.03
CA PHE A 36 12.99 29.59 -11.65
C PHE A 36 12.46 30.92 -11.09
N ARG A 37 13.12 32.04 -11.42
CA ARG A 37 12.63 33.38 -11.02
C ARG A 37 11.30 33.71 -11.69
N ALA A 38 11.17 33.43 -12.99
CA ALA A 38 9.92 33.63 -13.72
C ALA A 38 8.79 32.75 -13.16
N TYR A 39 9.07 31.48 -12.88
CA TYR A 39 8.12 30.55 -12.27
C TYR A 39 7.64 31.05 -10.89
N GLN A 40 8.54 31.55 -10.04
CA GLN A 40 8.18 32.10 -8.72
C GLN A 40 7.28 33.34 -8.77
N GLN A 41 7.25 34.07 -9.88
CA GLN A 41 6.41 35.25 -10.07
C GLN A 41 5.02 34.91 -10.63
N ARG A 42 4.75 33.64 -10.97
CA ARG A 42 3.46 33.23 -11.52
C ARG A 42 2.37 33.27 -10.45
N PRO A 43 1.14 33.70 -10.81
CA PRO A 43 0.02 33.72 -9.87
C PRO A 43 -0.50 32.31 -9.54
N GLU A 44 -0.34 31.34 -10.44
CA GLU A 44 -0.77 29.96 -10.26
C GLU A 44 0.42 29.00 -10.44
N PRO A 45 0.66 28.07 -9.50
CA PRO A 45 1.79 27.14 -9.57
C PRO A 45 1.50 25.95 -10.50
N ASP A 46 2.29 25.80 -11.56
CA ASP A 46 2.31 24.61 -12.43
C ASP A 46 3.35 23.59 -11.94
N LEU A 47 2.86 22.53 -11.29
CA LEU A 47 3.71 21.51 -10.69
C LEU A 47 4.43 20.60 -11.72
N VAL A 48 3.95 20.51 -12.96
CA VAL A 48 4.65 19.75 -14.02
C VAL A 48 5.85 20.56 -14.49
N GLU A 49 5.63 21.84 -14.81
CA GLU A 49 6.71 22.77 -15.17
C GLU A 49 7.77 22.85 -14.06
N LEU A 50 7.34 22.89 -12.79
CA LEU A 50 8.26 22.88 -11.65
C LEU A 50 9.10 21.60 -11.57
N SER A 51 8.51 20.44 -11.88
CA SER A 51 9.23 19.16 -11.91
C SER A 51 10.30 19.14 -13.01
N GLU A 52 9.98 19.66 -14.19
CA GLU A 52 10.92 19.77 -15.32
C GLU A 52 12.08 20.72 -14.99
N LEU A 53 11.80 21.87 -14.38
CA LEU A 53 12.83 22.81 -13.94
C LEU A 53 13.78 22.19 -12.91
N HIS A 54 13.25 21.42 -11.96
CA HIS A 54 14.06 20.69 -10.98
C HIS A 54 14.89 19.57 -11.61
N SER A 55 14.34 18.87 -12.60
CA SER A 55 15.05 17.82 -13.35
C SER A 55 16.22 18.37 -14.16
N ARG A 56 15.98 19.48 -14.89
CA ARG A 56 17.05 20.20 -15.61
C ARG A 56 18.13 20.72 -14.66
N LYS A 57 17.74 21.27 -13.51
CA LYS A 57 18.68 21.70 -12.46
C LYS A 57 19.52 20.55 -11.93
N ALA A 58 18.93 19.39 -11.66
CA ALA A 58 19.67 18.20 -11.20
C ALA A 58 20.72 17.76 -12.23
N LYS A 59 20.36 17.75 -13.52
CA LYS A 59 21.30 17.41 -14.61
C LYS A 59 22.43 18.44 -14.74
N ALA A 60 22.10 19.73 -14.69
CA ALA A 60 23.10 20.80 -14.77
C ALA A 60 24.06 20.77 -13.57
N PHE A 61 23.55 20.52 -12.36
CA PHE A 61 24.38 20.43 -11.16
C PHE A 61 25.26 19.17 -11.12
N ARG A 62 24.77 18.02 -11.62
CA ARG A 62 25.59 16.82 -11.84
C ARG A 62 26.75 17.11 -12.79
N THR A 63 26.44 17.70 -13.95
CA THR A 63 27.44 18.03 -14.98
C THR A 63 28.45 19.06 -14.44
N TRP A 64 27.99 20.05 -13.66
CA TRP A 64 28.88 21.01 -13.02
C TRP A 64 29.79 20.34 -11.97
N ALA A 65 29.24 19.45 -11.13
CA ALA A 65 30.03 18.69 -10.16
C ALA A 65 31.09 17.80 -10.83
N GLU A 66 30.79 17.22 -12.00
CA GLU A 66 31.74 16.42 -12.78
C GLU A 66 32.91 17.26 -13.30
N VAL A 67 32.64 18.51 -13.72
CA VAL A 67 33.67 19.42 -14.21
C VAL A 67 34.53 19.99 -13.08
N THR A 68 33.94 20.40 -11.96
CA THR A 68 34.69 21.08 -10.87
C THR A 68 35.15 20.14 -9.77
N GLY A 69 34.59 18.92 -9.68
CA GLY A 69 34.87 17.97 -8.61
C GLY A 69 34.18 18.30 -7.28
N GLU A 70 33.29 19.30 -7.23
CA GLU A 70 32.63 19.72 -5.99
C GLU A 70 31.55 18.73 -5.54
N THR A 71 31.76 18.07 -4.41
CA THR A 71 30.79 17.11 -3.82
C THR A 71 29.48 17.77 -3.40
N GLU A 72 29.50 19.04 -2.99
CA GLU A 72 28.27 19.76 -2.62
C GLU A 72 27.29 19.89 -3.78
N LEU A 73 27.80 20.08 -5.01
CA LEU A 73 26.96 20.15 -6.22
C LEU A 73 26.29 18.81 -6.51
N ARG A 74 26.91 17.66 -6.17
CA ARG A 74 26.26 16.35 -6.28
C ARG A 74 25.08 16.23 -5.32
N LEU A 75 25.27 16.62 -4.05
CA LEU A 75 24.20 16.61 -3.05
C LEU A 75 23.07 17.59 -3.41
N GLU A 76 23.41 18.74 -3.99
CA GLU A 76 22.39 19.68 -4.50
C GLU A 76 21.66 19.14 -5.73
N ALA A 77 22.33 18.35 -6.57
CA ALA A 77 21.70 17.68 -7.70
C ALA A 77 20.71 16.60 -7.25
N GLU A 78 21.09 15.77 -6.26
CA GLU A 78 20.20 14.77 -5.65
C GLU A 78 18.97 15.44 -5.01
N ARG A 79 19.18 16.54 -4.27
CA ARG A 79 18.07 17.32 -3.71
C ARG A 79 17.16 17.90 -4.79
N ALA A 80 17.71 18.34 -5.92
CA ALA A 80 16.91 18.81 -7.04
C ALA A 80 16.12 17.67 -7.70
N GLU A 81 16.70 16.48 -7.81
CA GLU A 81 16.01 15.28 -8.34
C GLU A 81 14.86 14.83 -7.41
N GLN A 82 15.08 14.84 -6.09
CA GLN A 82 14.02 14.60 -5.11
C GLN A 82 12.91 15.65 -5.19
N ALA A 83 13.26 16.93 -5.39
CA ALA A 83 12.28 18.00 -5.56
C ALA A 83 11.46 17.84 -6.86
N ALA A 84 12.07 17.37 -7.95
CA ALA A 84 11.37 17.04 -9.19
C ALA A 84 10.35 15.93 -8.98
N ALA A 85 10.76 14.84 -8.31
CA ALA A 85 9.88 13.72 -7.98
C ALA A 85 8.74 14.14 -7.04
N ALA A 86 9.01 14.99 -6.05
CA ALA A 86 8.00 15.51 -5.13
C ALA A 86 6.97 16.41 -5.83
N ALA A 87 7.42 17.31 -6.73
CA ALA A 87 6.53 18.17 -7.51
C ALA A 87 5.62 17.33 -8.42
N LEU A 88 6.18 16.31 -9.08
CA LEU A 88 5.41 15.38 -9.91
C LEU A 88 4.40 14.60 -9.07
N LEU A 89 4.80 14.04 -7.93
CA LEU A 89 3.92 13.31 -7.02
C LEU A 89 2.77 14.20 -6.51
N GLN A 90 3.07 15.46 -6.16
CA GLN A 90 2.06 16.41 -5.74
C GLN A 90 1.11 16.80 -6.88
N HIS A 91 1.62 16.93 -8.11
CA HIS A 91 0.79 17.11 -9.30
C HIS A 91 -0.16 15.93 -9.49
N GLN A 92 0.37 14.70 -9.47
CA GLN A 92 -0.39 13.45 -9.60
C GLN A 92 -1.47 13.31 -8.52
N GLN A 93 -1.17 13.69 -7.28
CA GLN A 93 -2.15 13.72 -6.18
C GLN A 93 -3.26 14.75 -6.39
N ARG A 94 -2.96 15.88 -7.05
CA ARG A 94 -3.93 16.96 -7.31
C ARG A 94 -4.79 16.72 -8.55
N THR A 95 -4.22 16.14 -9.60
CA THR A 95 -4.91 15.93 -10.89
C THR A 95 -5.45 14.52 -11.06
N GLY A 96 -5.05 13.56 -10.21
CA GLY A 96 -5.45 12.16 -10.33
C GLY A 96 -4.87 11.46 -11.56
N GLN A 97 -3.90 12.07 -12.24
CA GLN A 97 -3.24 11.53 -13.43
C GLN A 97 -1.86 10.99 -13.06
N SER A 98 -1.56 9.73 -13.41
CA SER A 98 -0.19 9.18 -13.41
C SER A 98 0.33 9.10 -14.86
N PRO A 99 1.65 9.23 -15.10
CA PRO A 99 2.20 9.22 -16.44
C PRO A 99 2.16 7.79 -16.98
N ALA A 100 1.35 7.59 -18.03
CA ALA A 100 1.41 6.42 -18.87
C ALA A 100 2.67 6.49 -19.75
N GLY A 101 3.61 5.59 -19.50
CA GLY A 101 4.59 5.09 -20.47
C GLY A 101 4.42 3.59 -20.51
N ASP A 102 4.48 2.99 -21.71
CA ASP A 102 4.18 1.58 -21.98
C ASP A 102 4.67 0.61 -20.88
N GLY A 103 3.71 -0.08 -20.27
CA GLY A 103 3.87 -0.89 -19.06
C GLY A 103 3.08 -0.29 -17.90
N GLN A 104 1.86 -0.79 -17.67
CA GLN A 104 0.95 -0.32 -16.63
C GLN A 104 1.54 -0.57 -15.23
N VAL A 105 2.39 0.34 -14.73
CA VAL A 105 2.95 0.25 -13.38
C VAL A 105 1.88 0.66 -12.37
N THR A 106 1.06 -0.29 -11.94
CA THR A 106 0.13 -0.08 -10.83
C THR A 106 0.90 0.28 -9.56
N SER A 107 0.66 1.47 -9.00
CA SER A 107 1.17 1.86 -7.68
C SER A 107 0.45 1.07 -6.58
N ARG A 108 1.13 0.04 -6.04
CA ARG A 108 0.58 -0.85 -5.02
C ARG A 108 0.84 -0.35 -3.60
N LEU A 109 -0.11 -0.58 -2.70
CA LEU A 109 0.02 -0.26 -1.28
C LEU A 109 1.15 -1.03 -0.60
N LEU A 110 1.31 -2.30 -0.97
CA LEU A 110 2.48 -3.11 -0.63
C LEU A 110 3.38 -3.13 -1.87
N PRO A 111 4.51 -2.39 -1.89
CA PRO A 111 5.27 -2.18 -3.13
C PRO A 111 6.30 -3.26 -3.44
N GLY A 112 6.53 -4.25 -2.56
CA GLY A 112 7.64 -5.20 -2.71
C GLY A 112 7.23 -6.64 -2.49
N LEU A 113 7.86 -7.54 -3.24
CA LEU A 113 7.64 -8.99 -3.24
C LEU A 113 7.62 -9.58 -1.82
N THR A 114 8.59 -9.23 -0.98
CA THR A 114 8.65 -9.71 0.41
C THR A 114 7.44 -9.31 1.25
N GLN A 115 6.82 -8.16 0.99
CA GLN A 115 5.59 -7.75 1.68
C GLN A 115 4.38 -8.56 1.21
N TRP A 116 4.37 -9.00 -0.05
CA TRP A 116 3.33 -9.89 -0.59
C TRP A 116 3.43 -11.27 0.05
N ASP A 117 4.65 -11.79 0.22
CA ASP A 117 4.89 -13.05 0.94
C ASP A 117 4.43 -12.96 2.40
N HIS A 118 4.71 -11.84 3.08
CA HIS A 118 4.22 -11.64 4.44
C HIS A 118 2.70 -11.54 4.53
N ALA A 119 2.03 -10.91 3.55
CA ALA A 119 0.57 -10.89 3.49
C ALA A 119 0.01 -12.32 3.37
N ARG A 120 0.56 -13.14 2.47
CA ARG A 120 0.20 -14.56 2.31
C ARG A 120 0.46 -15.36 3.58
N ALA A 121 1.61 -15.20 4.21
CA ALA A 121 1.99 -15.92 5.44
C ALA A 121 1.02 -15.62 6.60
N ILE A 122 0.59 -14.36 6.74
CA ILE A 122 -0.41 -14.00 7.77
C ILE A 122 -1.75 -14.67 7.49
N LEU A 123 -2.24 -14.60 6.25
CA LEU A 123 -3.53 -15.23 5.93
C LEU A 123 -3.48 -16.75 6.10
N ALA A 124 -2.37 -17.39 5.72
CA ALA A 124 -2.15 -18.83 5.96
C ALA A 124 -2.16 -19.16 7.46
N HIS A 125 -1.45 -18.38 8.29
CA HIS A 125 -1.44 -18.56 9.74
C HIS A 125 -2.86 -18.44 10.33
N VAL A 126 -3.62 -17.41 9.94
CA VAL A 126 -5.00 -17.23 10.39
C VAL A 126 -5.88 -18.41 9.98
N ALA A 127 -5.67 -18.96 8.77
CA ALA A 127 -6.46 -20.07 8.28
C ALA A 127 -6.35 -21.32 9.16
N GLU A 128 -5.15 -21.56 9.68
CA GLU A 128 -4.79 -22.72 10.51
C GLU A 128 -5.10 -22.49 12.00
N HIS A 129 -5.03 -21.26 12.50
CA HIS A 129 -5.03 -20.96 13.94
C HIS A 129 -6.28 -20.22 14.44
N THR A 130 -7.31 -20.00 13.62
CA THR A 130 -8.55 -19.39 14.09
C THR A 130 -9.34 -20.40 14.95
N PRO A 131 -9.60 -20.13 16.24
CA PRO A 131 -10.14 -21.12 17.18
C PRO A 131 -11.66 -21.30 17.06
N VAL A 132 -12.36 -20.33 16.48
CA VAL A 132 -13.81 -20.28 16.36
C VAL A 132 -14.19 -20.39 14.89
N PRO A 133 -15.10 -21.30 14.50
CA PRO A 133 -15.50 -21.46 13.11
C PRO A 133 -16.31 -20.25 12.62
N GLY A 134 -16.33 -20.07 11.30
CA GLY A 134 -17.16 -19.08 10.61
C GLY A 134 -16.40 -17.86 10.10
N ALA A 135 -17.00 -17.20 9.11
CA ALA A 135 -16.38 -16.09 8.40
C ALA A 135 -16.14 -14.86 9.29
N GLU A 136 -17.08 -14.53 10.19
CA GLU A 136 -16.94 -13.41 11.11
C GLU A 136 -15.75 -13.59 12.08
N ALA A 137 -15.61 -14.79 12.63
CA ALA A 137 -14.49 -15.17 13.51
C ALA A 137 -13.15 -15.08 12.77
N ARG A 138 -13.08 -15.63 11.56
CA ARG A 138 -11.87 -15.58 10.73
C ARG A 138 -11.50 -14.17 10.31
N LEU A 139 -12.48 -13.33 9.96
CA LEU A 139 -12.22 -11.93 9.60
C LEU A 139 -11.71 -11.12 10.80
N LEU A 140 -12.30 -11.32 11.99
CA LEU A 140 -11.80 -10.71 13.22
C LEU A 140 -10.40 -11.22 13.57
N ALA A 141 -10.13 -12.52 13.38
CA ALA A 141 -8.81 -13.10 13.59
C ALA A 141 -7.76 -12.46 12.68
N VAL A 142 -8.05 -12.22 11.39
CA VAL A 142 -7.14 -11.48 10.48
C VAL A 142 -6.73 -10.13 11.09
N LEU A 143 -7.70 -9.35 11.56
CA LEU A 143 -7.45 -8.03 12.16
C LEU A 143 -6.56 -8.15 13.42
N LEU A 144 -6.93 -9.04 14.34
CA LEU A 144 -6.24 -9.19 15.63
C LEU A 144 -4.82 -9.74 15.43
N THR A 145 -4.63 -10.72 14.54
CA THR A 145 -3.31 -11.24 14.17
C THR A 145 -2.43 -10.12 13.60
N LEU A 146 -2.94 -9.30 12.68
CA LEU A 146 -2.20 -8.16 12.13
C LEU A 146 -1.83 -7.10 13.16
N ARG A 147 -2.71 -6.86 14.15
CA ARG A 147 -2.45 -5.91 15.24
C ARG A 147 -1.32 -6.39 16.16
N SER A 148 -1.23 -7.71 16.36
CA SER A 148 -0.36 -8.34 17.36
C SER A 148 0.86 -9.10 16.78
N ALA A 149 1.02 -9.14 15.46
CA ALA A 149 1.94 -10.03 14.75
C ALA A 149 3.43 -10.00 15.16
N LEU A 150 3.92 -8.94 15.81
CA LEU A 150 5.35 -8.81 16.15
C LEU A 150 5.71 -9.32 17.53
N THR A 151 4.81 -9.17 18.49
CA THR A 151 5.10 -9.38 19.92
C THR A 151 4.05 -10.24 20.59
N GLY A 152 3.06 -10.71 19.84
CA GLY A 152 1.83 -11.29 20.37
C GLY A 152 0.94 -10.27 21.07
N THR A 153 1.32 -9.00 21.13
CA THR A 153 0.55 -7.94 21.78
C THR A 153 0.23 -6.81 20.81
N GLY A 154 -0.94 -6.22 20.99
CA GLY A 154 -1.46 -5.15 20.14
C GLY A 154 -2.40 -4.24 20.90
N ASN A 155 -2.88 -3.21 20.21
CA ASN A 155 -3.93 -2.33 20.71
C ASN A 155 -5.17 -2.48 19.83
N LEU A 156 -6.32 -2.53 20.46
CA LEU A 156 -7.63 -2.55 19.82
C LEU A 156 -8.48 -1.41 20.35
N VAL A 157 -9.30 -0.84 19.48
CA VAL A 157 -10.36 0.09 19.89
C VAL A 157 -11.70 -0.43 19.43
N GLY A 158 -12.77 -0.08 20.13
CA GLY A 158 -14.12 -0.52 19.76
C GLY A 158 -14.52 -0.12 18.34
N GLN A 159 -13.97 0.98 17.82
CA GLN A 159 -14.18 1.40 16.42
C GLN A 159 -13.61 0.39 15.40
N ASP A 160 -12.50 -0.27 15.71
CA ASP A 160 -11.91 -1.28 14.82
C ASP A 160 -12.86 -2.46 14.65
N VAL A 161 -13.49 -2.90 15.76
CA VAL A 161 -14.46 -4.01 15.76
C VAL A 161 -15.76 -3.61 15.07
N ARG A 162 -16.32 -2.44 15.42
CA ARG A 162 -17.56 -1.93 14.80
C ARG A 162 -17.42 -1.61 13.31
N GLY A 163 -16.19 -1.47 12.80
CA GLY A 163 -15.91 -1.30 11.37
C GLY A 163 -16.08 -2.59 10.55
N LEU A 164 -16.10 -3.74 11.21
CA LEU A 164 -16.29 -5.06 10.59
C LEU A 164 -17.79 -5.40 10.46
N PRO A 165 -18.17 -6.22 9.46
CA PRO A 165 -19.55 -6.69 9.31
C PRO A 165 -19.81 -7.87 10.26
N LEU A 166 -19.81 -7.61 11.56
CA LEU A 166 -20.08 -8.61 12.59
C LEU A 166 -21.54 -8.50 13.04
N THR A 167 -22.20 -9.64 13.21
CA THR A 167 -23.60 -9.70 13.64
C THR A 167 -23.69 -9.48 15.14
N ASP A 168 -22.89 -10.21 15.91
CA ASP A 168 -22.76 -10.06 17.36
C ASP A 168 -21.28 -9.99 17.76
N PRO A 169 -20.69 -8.77 17.77
CA PRO A 169 -19.28 -8.62 18.11
C PRO A 169 -18.98 -8.95 19.58
N GLU A 170 -19.94 -8.79 20.49
CA GLU A 170 -19.73 -9.03 21.92
C GLU A 170 -19.64 -10.54 22.19
N GLU A 171 -20.59 -11.32 21.68
CA GLU A 171 -20.57 -12.77 21.80
C GLU A 171 -19.32 -13.36 21.14
N LEU A 172 -18.98 -12.90 19.92
CA LEU A 172 -17.82 -13.41 19.19
C LEU A 172 -16.50 -13.15 19.93
N ILE A 173 -16.31 -11.94 20.46
CA ILE A 173 -15.11 -11.63 21.26
C ILE A 173 -15.09 -12.48 22.53
N GLY A 174 -16.23 -12.65 23.20
CA GLY A 174 -16.36 -13.52 24.37
C GLY A 174 -15.86 -14.95 24.09
N ARG A 175 -16.31 -15.55 22.97
CA ARG A 175 -15.87 -16.89 22.56
C ARG A 175 -14.36 -16.97 22.27
N LEU A 176 -13.77 -15.93 21.67
CA LEU A 176 -12.32 -15.87 21.46
C LEU A 176 -11.55 -15.80 22.79
N VAL A 177 -12.08 -15.09 23.78
CA VAL A 177 -11.50 -15.02 25.14
C VAL A 177 -11.64 -16.35 25.87
N GLU A 178 -12.82 -16.96 25.85
CA GLU A 178 -13.08 -18.27 26.47
C GLU A 178 -12.19 -19.37 25.90
N SER A 179 -11.87 -19.31 24.60
CA SER A 179 -10.94 -20.25 23.97
C SER A 179 -9.47 -20.08 24.40
N GLY A 180 -9.15 -19.00 25.13
CA GLY A 180 -7.78 -18.63 25.49
C GLY A 180 -6.95 -18.05 24.34
N TRP A 181 -7.53 -17.91 23.15
CA TRP A 181 -6.85 -17.39 21.98
C TRP A 181 -6.62 -15.87 22.04
N LEU A 182 -7.57 -15.15 22.65
CA LEU A 182 -7.48 -13.71 22.89
C LEU A 182 -7.49 -13.44 24.41
N SER A 183 -6.65 -12.54 24.89
CA SER A 183 -6.77 -12.01 26.25
C SER A 183 -6.56 -10.50 26.28
N PHE A 184 -7.24 -9.84 27.20
CA PHE A 184 -7.12 -8.40 27.47
C PHE A 184 -7.65 -8.09 28.88
N PRO A 185 -7.25 -6.97 29.48
CA PRO A 185 -7.80 -6.55 30.78
C PRO A 185 -9.21 -5.96 30.62
N GLY A 186 -10.08 -6.22 31.59
CA GLY A 186 -11.44 -5.68 31.63
C GLY A 186 -12.47 -6.57 30.95
N THR A 187 -13.62 -5.99 30.61
CA THR A 187 -14.75 -6.70 29.99
C THR A 187 -14.83 -6.48 28.48
N VAL A 188 -15.57 -7.35 27.78
CA VAL A 188 -15.85 -7.18 26.34
C VAL A 188 -16.57 -5.85 26.07
N GLU A 189 -17.52 -5.48 26.94
CA GLU A 189 -18.23 -4.21 26.87
C GLU A 189 -17.27 -3.01 26.97
N GLU A 190 -16.32 -3.04 27.91
CA GLU A 190 -15.29 -2.00 28.06
C GLU A 190 -14.40 -1.89 26.81
N LEU A 191 -13.99 -3.04 26.25
CA LEU A 191 -13.23 -3.07 25.00
C LEU A 191 -14.03 -2.49 23.84
N LEU A 192 -15.33 -2.80 23.73
CA LEU A 192 -16.19 -2.20 22.72
C LEU A 192 -16.41 -0.71 22.99
N ALA A 193 -16.48 -0.25 24.24
CA ALA A 193 -16.61 1.16 24.58
C ALA A 193 -15.31 1.98 24.39
N SER A 194 -14.15 1.31 24.28
CA SER A 194 -12.83 1.94 24.16
C SER A 194 -12.71 2.89 22.95
N ARG A 195 -11.83 3.89 23.11
CA ARG A 195 -11.58 4.98 22.14
C ARG A 195 -10.10 5.08 21.80
N PRO A 196 -9.71 5.74 20.69
CA PRO A 196 -8.30 5.93 20.32
C PRO A 196 -7.41 6.54 21.41
N GLU A 197 -7.97 7.39 22.27
CA GLU A 197 -7.26 8.02 23.38
C GLU A 197 -6.95 7.05 24.54
N SER A 198 -7.69 5.94 24.61
CA SER A 198 -7.55 4.89 25.62
C SER A 198 -7.82 3.51 24.99
N PRO A 199 -6.90 3.01 24.14
CA PRO A 199 -7.08 1.73 23.48
C PRO A 199 -6.92 0.58 24.47
N THR A 200 -7.64 -0.52 24.23
CA THR A 200 -7.50 -1.74 25.02
C THR A 200 -6.29 -2.54 24.54
N PRO A 201 -5.30 -2.82 25.40
CA PRO A 201 -4.21 -3.72 25.03
C PRO A 201 -4.73 -5.15 24.93
N ILE A 202 -4.38 -5.84 23.86
CA ILE A 202 -4.77 -7.22 23.58
C ILE A 202 -3.51 -8.10 23.47
N THR A 203 -3.68 -9.38 23.78
CA THR A 203 -2.65 -10.41 23.65
C THR A 203 -3.23 -11.62 22.91
N ILE A 204 -2.46 -12.13 21.94
CA ILE A 204 -2.68 -13.43 21.30
C ILE A 204 -1.47 -14.30 21.67
N PRO A 205 -1.61 -15.25 22.60
CA PRO A 205 -0.49 -16.03 23.12
C PRO A 205 0.32 -16.76 22.04
N SER A 206 -0.34 -17.33 21.02
CA SER A 206 0.32 -18.06 19.93
C SER A 206 1.22 -17.19 19.03
N LEU A 207 1.10 -15.86 19.12
CA LEU A 207 1.92 -14.91 18.38
C LEU A 207 3.09 -14.36 19.20
N MET A 208 3.15 -14.67 20.49
CA MET A 208 4.26 -14.22 21.35
C MET A 208 5.55 -14.95 20.95
N PRO A 209 6.69 -14.24 20.88
CA PRO A 209 8.00 -14.90 20.79
C PRO A 209 8.19 -15.84 21.98
N GLY A 210 8.59 -17.09 21.73
CA GLY A 210 8.92 -18.07 22.75
C GLY A 210 10.35 -17.93 23.27
N GLU A 211 10.71 -18.73 24.27
CA GLU A 211 12.09 -18.79 24.80
C GLU A 211 13.10 -19.29 23.72
N ASP A 212 12.63 -20.10 22.77
CA ASP A 212 13.45 -20.75 21.74
C ASP A 212 13.58 -19.99 20.41
N GLY A 213 12.97 -18.81 20.25
CA GLY A 213 13.10 -18.08 18.99
C GLY A 213 12.06 -16.99 18.69
N PRO A 214 12.17 -16.34 17.52
CA PRO A 214 11.24 -15.31 17.11
C PRO A 214 9.82 -15.89 16.96
N GLY A 215 8.80 -15.02 17.12
CA GLY A 215 7.40 -15.38 16.87
C GLY A 215 7.16 -15.84 15.41
N PRO A 216 5.93 -16.21 15.05
CA PRO A 216 5.62 -16.89 13.78
C PRO A 216 5.89 -16.05 12.52
N PHE A 217 6.16 -14.76 12.67
CA PHE A 217 6.40 -13.85 11.56
C PHE A 217 7.78 -13.18 11.68
N VAL A 218 8.52 -13.19 10.56
CA VAL A 218 9.91 -12.70 10.49
C VAL A 218 10.04 -11.25 9.99
N PHE A 219 8.94 -10.50 9.88
CA PHE A 219 8.98 -9.12 9.36
C PHE A 219 9.25 -8.07 10.44
N GLY A 220 9.94 -6.99 10.05
CA GLY A 220 10.32 -5.92 10.97
C GLY A 220 9.18 -4.95 11.35
N ARG A 221 9.44 -4.13 12.38
CA ARG A 221 8.49 -3.13 12.94
C ARG A 221 7.89 -2.16 11.91
N LYS A 222 8.61 -1.85 10.83
CA LYS A 222 8.14 -0.95 9.76
C LYS A 222 7.17 -1.62 8.77
N THR A 223 7.19 -2.94 8.67
CA THR A 223 6.37 -3.70 7.72
C THR A 223 4.98 -3.98 8.28
N ARG A 224 4.87 -4.29 9.57
CA ARG A 224 3.59 -4.60 10.22
C ARG A 224 2.49 -3.55 9.99
N PRO A 225 2.74 -2.24 10.20
CA PRO A 225 1.71 -1.22 9.96
C PRO A 225 1.24 -1.16 8.49
N LYS A 226 2.14 -1.47 7.53
CA LYS A 226 1.79 -1.52 6.11
C LYS A 226 0.86 -2.69 5.80
N LEU A 227 1.18 -3.87 6.34
CA LEU A 227 0.33 -5.07 6.19
C LEU A 227 -1.05 -4.84 6.84
N SER A 228 -1.08 -4.27 8.05
CA SER A 228 -2.34 -3.95 8.73
C SER A 228 -3.16 -2.94 7.94
N GLY A 229 -2.53 -1.85 7.45
CA GLY A 229 -3.20 -0.85 6.63
C GLY A 229 -3.69 -1.40 5.27
N TRP A 230 -2.94 -2.31 4.66
CA TRP A 230 -3.35 -3.01 3.44
C TRP A 230 -4.61 -3.84 3.66
N ALA A 231 -4.63 -4.72 4.67
CA ALA A 231 -5.79 -5.56 4.95
C ALA A 231 -7.01 -4.70 5.31
N GLN A 232 -6.82 -3.64 6.10
CA GLN A 232 -7.89 -2.68 6.42
C GLN A 232 -8.43 -1.98 5.16
N ARG A 233 -7.59 -1.68 4.16
CA ARG A 233 -8.06 -1.11 2.89
C ARG A 233 -8.90 -2.11 2.11
N VAL A 234 -8.50 -3.39 2.08
CA VAL A 234 -9.27 -4.46 1.40
C VAL A 234 -10.62 -4.66 2.09
N VAL A 235 -10.62 -4.96 3.39
CA VAL A 235 -11.82 -5.25 4.18
C VAL A 235 -12.74 -4.02 4.31
N GLY A 236 -12.15 -2.83 4.37
CA GLY A 236 -12.85 -1.55 4.49
C GLY A 236 -13.19 -0.91 3.14
N ASP A 237 -13.05 -1.63 2.03
CA ASP A 237 -13.28 -1.08 0.70
C ASP A 237 -14.66 -0.41 0.60
N LYS A 238 -14.68 0.76 -0.06
CA LYS A 238 -15.87 1.61 -0.10
C LYS A 238 -17.04 0.93 -0.80
N LYS A 239 -16.80 0.14 -1.86
CA LYS A 239 -17.88 -0.51 -2.60
C LYS A 239 -18.42 -1.72 -1.83
N LEU A 240 -17.55 -2.53 -1.24
CA LEU A 240 -17.96 -3.62 -0.33
C LEU A 240 -18.85 -3.10 0.82
N ARG A 241 -18.41 -2.03 1.49
CA ARG A 241 -19.20 -1.38 2.56
C ARG A 241 -20.55 -0.86 2.08
N LYS A 242 -20.59 -0.16 0.93
CA LYS A 242 -21.85 0.38 0.37
C LYS A 242 -22.84 -0.72 -0.02
N LYS A 243 -22.33 -1.87 -0.47
CA LYS A 243 -23.14 -3.05 -0.79
C LYS A 243 -23.50 -3.89 0.44
N LYS A 244 -23.05 -3.48 1.63
CA LYS A 244 -23.27 -4.18 2.91
C LYS A 244 -22.85 -5.65 2.88
N THR A 245 -21.74 -5.94 2.20
CA THR A 245 -21.26 -7.32 2.08
C THR A 245 -20.81 -7.88 3.44
N GLY A 246 -21.04 -9.18 3.62
CA GLY A 246 -20.69 -9.94 4.82
C GLY A 246 -19.19 -10.18 4.98
N ALA A 247 -18.83 -10.90 6.05
CA ALA A 247 -17.45 -11.23 6.37
C ALA A 247 -16.82 -12.19 5.35
N ASP A 248 -17.59 -13.14 4.85
CA ASP A 248 -17.27 -14.11 3.79
C ASP A 248 -16.79 -13.45 2.49
N VAL A 249 -17.53 -12.47 1.97
CA VAL A 249 -17.15 -11.71 0.76
C VAL A 249 -15.87 -10.91 1.00
N ARG A 250 -15.69 -10.36 2.20
CA ARG A 250 -14.47 -9.59 2.54
C ARG A 250 -13.26 -10.51 2.72
N LEU A 251 -13.45 -11.74 3.20
CA LEU A 251 -12.42 -12.77 3.22
C LEU A 251 -12.05 -13.20 1.80
N LEU A 252 -13.04 -13.39 0.91
CA LEU A 252 -12.77 -13.67 -0.50
C LEU A 252 -11.95 -12.56 -1.15
N ALA A 253 -12.31 -11.30 -0.92
CA ALA A 253 -11.54 -10.14 -1.40
C ALA A 253 -10.06 -10.18 -0.94
N LEU A 254 -9.79 -10.52 0.32
CA LEU A 254 -8.43 -10.68 0.84
C LEU A 254 -7.68 -11.83 0.15
N ALA A 255 -8.33 -12.98 -0.03
CA ALA A 255 -7.70 -14.14 -0.65
C ALA A 255 -7.34 -13.89 -2.11
N LEU A 256 -8.25 -13.27 -2.87
CA LEU A 256 -8.00 -12.94 -4.27
C LEU A 256 -6.94 -11.84 -4.40
N ALA A 257 -6.93 -10.85 -3.51
CA ALA A 257 -5.92 -9.79 -3.52
C ALA A 257 -4.47 -10.33 -3.43
N VAL A 258 -4.24 -11.49 -2.82
CA VAL A 258 -2.89 -12.10 -2.70
C VAL A 258 -2.59 -13.23 -3.68
N ARG A 259 -3.52 -13.53 -4.60
CA ARG A 259 -3.43 -14.62 -5.58
C ARG A 259 -3.70 -14.10 -6.99
N THR A 260 -2.94 -13.10 -7.41
CA THR A 260 -3.09 -12.47 -8.73
C THR A 260 -1.77 -12.37 -9.49
N SER A 261 -1.82 -12.17 -10.78
CA SER A 261 -0.70 -11.70 -11.60
C SER A 261 -0.47 -10.19 -11.45
N ALA A 262 0.60 -9.67 -12.05
CA ALA A 262 0.92 -8.24 -12.02
C ALA A 262 -0.12 -7.34 -12.70
N ASP A 263 -0.90 -7.88 -13.65
CA ASP A 263 -2.01 -7.21 -14.32
C ASP A 263 -3.38 -7.60 -13.72
N GLY A 264 -3.37 -8.24 -12.54
CA GLY A 264 -4.56 -8.53 -11.74
C GLY A 264 -5.38 -9.73 -12.15
N ARG A 265 -4.93 -10.57 -13.09
CA ARG A 265 -5.59 -11.84 -13.41
C ARG A 265 -5.47 -12.78 -12.20
N LEU A 266 -6.47 -13.61 -11.95
CA LEU A 266 -6.45 -14.54 -10.82
C LEU A 266 -5.49 -15.71 -11.10
N GLY A 267 -4.66 -16.06 -10.10
CA GLY A 267 -3.62 -17.08 -10.23
C GLY A 267 -2.30 -16.57 -10.83
N ALA A 268 -1.28 -17.43 -10.83
CA ALA A 268 -0.03 -17.16 -11.52
C ALA A 268 -0.32 -17.08 -13.02
N ASP A 269 0.15 -16.03 -13.70
CA ASP A 269 -0.11 -15.77 -15.13
C ASP A 269 -1.59 -15.83 -15.58
N GLY A 270 -2.52 -15.73 -14.63
CA GLY A 270 -3.95 -15.83 -14.90
C GLY A 270 -4.49 -17.25 -15.11
N GLU A 271 -3.79 -18.27 -14.64
CA GLU A 271 -4.22 -19.68 -14.73
C GLU A 271 -5.51 -19.98 -13.96
N GLY A 272 -5.80 -19.18 -12.92
CA GLY A 272 -6.93 -19.34 -12.03
C GLY A 272 -6.51 -19.65 -10.58
N VAL A 273 -7.50 -19.70 -9.68
CA VAL A 273 -7.30 -20.05 -8.26
C VAL A 273 -8.23 -21.20 -7.90
N GLU A 274 -7.71 -22.21 -7.21
CA GLU A 274 -8.48 -23.37 -6.76
C GLU A 274 -9.70 -22.96 -5.90
N VAL A 275 -10.85 -23.54 -6.20
CA VAL A 275 -12.14 -23.23 -5.57
C VAL A 275 -12.21 -23.74 -4.14
N GLU A 276 -11.76 -24.97 -3.88
CA GLU A 276 -11.90 -25.61 -2.56
C GLU A 276 -11.13 -24.87 -1.46
N PRO A 277 -9.84 -24.49 -1.65
CA PRO A 277 -9.13 -23.70 -0.66
C PRO A 277 -9.73 -22.29 -0.47
N LEU A 278 -10.32 -21.70 -1.52
CA LEU A 278 -11.02 -20.41 -1.42
C LEU A 278 -12.31 -20.53 -0.60
N ALA A 279 -13.12 -21.56 -0.86
CA ALA A 279 -14.36 -21.82 -0.15
C ALA A 279 -14.09 -22.07 1.34
N SER A 280 -13.13 -22.93 1.64
CA SER A 280 -12.65 -23.18 3.02
C SER A 280 -12.19 -21.90 3.72
N TRP A 281 -11.40 -21.06 3.03
CA TRP A 281 -10.99 -19.75 3.54
C TRP A 281 -12.17 -18.82 3.84
N CYS A 282 -13.21 -18.85 3.02
CA CYS A 282 -14.41 -18.03 3.20
C CYS A 282 -15.42 -18.64 4.19
N CYS A 283 -15.12 -19.83 4.73
CA CYS A 283 -16.01 -20.62 5.59
C CYS A 283 -17.36 -20.93 4.92
N VAL A 284 -17.33 -21.30 3.65
CA VAL A 284 -18.49 -21.76 2.87
C VAL A 284 -18.15 -23.07 2.14
N GLU A 285 -19.17 -23.80 1.72
CA GLU A 285 -19.00 -24.92 0.79
C GLU A 285 -18.63 -24.41 -0.62
N PRO A 286 -17.94 -25.20 -1.46
CA PRO A 286 -17.55 -24.82 -2.82
C PRO A 286 -18.68 -24.21 -3.66
N GLU A 287 -19.88 -24.78 -3.57
CA GLU A 287 -21.07 -24.31 -4.30
C GLU A 287 -21.54 -22.92 -3.82
N GLY A 288 -21.23 -22.54 -2.59
CA GLY A 288 -21.53 -21.23 -2.03
C GLY A 288 -20.61 -20.13 -2.55
N LEU A 289 -19.47 -20.46 -3.18
CA LEU A 289 -18.49 -19.49 -3.63
C LEU A 289 -19.01 -18.62 -4.79
N GLU A 290 -19.89 -19.16 -5.63
CA GLU A 290 -20.48 -18.44 -6.78
C GLU A 290 -21.21 -17.17 -6.33
N ALA A 291 -22.02 -17.26 -5.26
CA ALA A 291 -22.73 -16.13 -4.70
C ALA A 291 -21.79 -15.05 -4.12
N LEU A 292 -20.63 -15.43 -3.60
CA LEU A 292 -19.62 -14.49 -3.10
C LEU A 292 -18.91 -13.77 -4.26
N VAL A 293 -18.59 -14.51 -5.34
CA VAL A 293 -17.99 -13.96 -6.56
C VAL A 293 -18.94 -12.99 -7.26
N GLU A 294 -20.22 -13.30 -7.32
CA GLU A 294 -21.25 -12.40 -7.85
C GLU A 294 -21.28 -11.09 -7.04
N GLN A 295 -21.27 -11.18 -5.70
CA GLN A 295 -21.23 -9.99 -4.85
C GLN A 295 -19.97 -9.14 -5.07
N LEU A 296 -18.80 -9.74 -5.28
CA LEU A 296 -17.58 -9.02 -5.64
C LEU A 296 -17.67 -8.37 -7.03
N THR A 297 -18.29 -9.04 -7.99
CA THR A 297 -18.52 -8.50 -9.34
C THR A 297 -19.45 -7.28 -9.29
N VAL A 298 -20.58 -7.38 -8.56
CA VAL A 298 -21.51 -6.27 -8.32
C VAL A 298 -20.86 -5.12 -7.53
N ALA A 299 -19.87 -5.43 -6.69
CA ALA A 299 -19.07 -4.45 -5.98
C ALA A 299 -17.89 -3.89 -6.80
N ASP A 300 -17.78 -4.23 -8.09
CA ASP A 300 -16.70 -3.80 -8.98
C ASP A 300 -15.31 -4.10 -8.37
N TRP A 301 -15.18 -5.33 -7.88
CA TRP A 301 -13.93 -5.93 -7.41
C TRP A 301 -13.38 -6.91 -8.44
N LEU A 302 -14.27 -7.67 -9.11
CA LEU A 302 -13.93 -8.64 -10.13
C LEU A 302 -14.61 -8.32 -11.46
N THR A 303 -13.95 -8.71 -12.54
CA THR A 303 -14.48 -8.75 -13.89
C THR A 303 -14.07 -10.07 -14.55
N ASP A 304 -14.82 -10.49 -15.58
CA ASP A 304 -14.60 -11.73 -16.33
C ASP A 304 -14.47 -12.98 -15.43
N ALA A 305 -15.23 -13.02 -14.34
CA ALA A 305 -15.17 -14.14 -13.39
C ALA A 305 -15.87 -15.37 -13.95
N GLU A 306 -15.17 -16.51 -13.95
CA GLU A 306 -15.66 -17.77 -14.50
C GLU A 306 -15.17 -18.95 -13.64
N PHE A 307 -16.08 -19.86 -13.31
CA PHE A 307 -15.76 -21.14 -12.72
C PHE A 307 -15.53 -22.16 -13.83
N ALA A 308 -14.31 -22.64 -13.95
CA ALA A 308 -13.94 -23.61 -14.97
C ALA A 308 -14.14 -25.04 -14.49
N ALA A 309 -14.34 -25.95 -15.45
CA ALA A 309 -14.59 -27.38 -15.18
C ALA A 309 -13.41 -28.10 -14.51
N ASP A 310 -12.22 -27.49 -14.48
CA ASP A 310 -11.01 -27.97 -13.81
C ASP A 310 -10.95 -27.60 -12.32
N GLY A 311 -12.00 -26.99 -11.76
CA GLY A 311 -12.06 -26.60 -10.35
C GLY A 311 -11.37 -25.25 -10.05
N LEU A 312 -11.10 -24.45 -11.08
CA LEU A 312 -10.44 -23.15 -10.96
C LEU A 312 -11.44 -22.00 -11.14
N LEU A 313 -11.31 -20.99 -10.28
CA LEU A 313 -11.89 -19.66 -10.49
C LEU A 313 -10.92 -18.81 -11.31
N ARG A 314 -11.35 -18.44 -12.52
CA ARG A 314 -10.66 -17.46 -13.39
C ARG A 314 -11.34 -16.11 -13.31
N GLY A 315 -10.60 -15.07 -13.68
CA GLY A 315 -11.10 -13.70 -13.73
C GLY A 315 -9.99 -12.69 -13.51
N ARG A 316 -10.39 -11.44 -13.31
CA ARG A 316 -9.44 -10.34 -13.11
C ARG A 316 -9.97 -9.36 -12.06
N LEU A 317 -9.05 -8.89 -11.21
CA LEU A 317 -9.28 -7.73 -10.34
C LEU A 317 -9.46 -6.46 -11.18
N THR A 318 -10.49 -5.66 -10.87
CA THR A 318 -10.70 -4.40 -11.59
C THR A 318 -9.57 -3.40 -11.32
N GLU A 319 -9.33 -2.49 -12.27
CA GLU A 319 -8.31 -1.41 -12.16
C GLU A 319 -8.34 -0.67 -10.82
N ARG A 320 -9.55 -0.46 -10.30
CA ARG A 320 -9.80 0.22 -9.03
C ARG A 320 -9.15 -0.47 -7.83
N VAL A 321 -9.07 -1.80 -7.85
CA VAL A 321 -8.56 -2.61 -6.74
C VAL A 321 -7.17 -3.21 -7.02
N LEU A 322 -6.61 -3.01 -8.22
CA LEU A 322 -5.20 -3.35 -8.48
C LEU A 322 -4.22 -2.74 -7.47
N PRO A 323 -4.40 -1.51 -6.93
CA PRO A 323 -3.50 -0.96 -5.92
C PRO A 323 -3.43 -1.78 -4.61
N VAL A 324 -4.43 -2.62 -4.32
CA VAL A 324 -4.42 -3.52 -3.16
C VAL A 324 -3.97 -4.94 -3.51
N SER A 325 -3.67 -5.23 -4.78
CA SER A 325 -3.16 -6.55 -5.19
C SER A 325 -1.73 -6.79 -4.68
N CYS A 326 -1.43 -8.05 -4.39
CA CYS A 326 -0.14 -8.60 -4.03
C CYS A 326 0.16 -9.76 -5.00
N PRO A 327 0.79 -9.47 -6.15
CA PRO A 327 1.03 -10.47 -7.18
C PRO A 327 1.79 -11.71 -6.68
N LEU A 328 1.55 -12.82 -7.38
CA LEU A 328 2.36 -14.01 -7.37
C LEU A 328 3.61 -13.72 -8.21
N ALA A 329 4.75 -14.18 -7.72
CA ALA A 329 6.05 -14.00 -8.37
C ALA A 329 6.24 -15.03 -9.49
#